data_AF-A0A9X9XHK6-F1
#
_entry.id   AF-A0A9X9XHK6-F1
#
_cell.length_a   1.000
_cell.length_b   1.000
_cell.length_c   1.000
_cell.angle_alpha   90.00
_cell.angle_beta   90.00
_cell.angle_gamma   90.00
#
_symmetry.space_group_name_H-M   'P 1'
#
loop_
_entity.id
_entity.type
_entity.pdbx_description
1 polymer ?
#
loop_
_entity_poly.entity_id
_entity_poly.type
_entity_poly.pdbx_seq_one_letter_code
_entity_poly.pdbx_strand_id
1 'polypeptide(L)'
;MVRPHILLVGLLLAGPASAQPAVAPGTPYAQARESLLREGWSPLLVPDADRCGRGDARCAGRPEMVACAGTGAANCLFAWQRQGTQIEVITAGDPAIVTGTRPRR
;
A
#
# COMPACT_ATOMS: atom_id res chain seq x y z
N MET A 1 38.41 43.61 -24.52
CA MET A 1 37.64 43.37 -23.28
C MET A 1 36.51 42.40 -23.64
N VAL A 2 36.60 41.13 -23.21
CA VAL A 2 35.60 40.09 -23.52
C VAL A 2 34.82 39.80 -22.24
N ARG A 3 33.50 40.00 -22.26
CA ARG A 3 32.59 39.70 -21.14
C ARG A 3 32.39 38.18 -21.04
N PRO A 4 32.58 37.54 -19.88
CA PRO A 4 32.33 36.11 -19.74
C PRO A 4 30.83 35.86 -19.61
N HIS A 5 30.29 34.99 -20.45
CA HIS A 5 28.94 34.46 -20.30
C HIS A 5 28.97 33.37 -19.22
N ILE A 6 28.45 33.68 -18.03
CA ILE A 6 28.19 32.70 -16.98
C ILE A 6 26.93 31.92 -17.39
N LEU A 7 27.10 30.67 -17.82
CA LEU A 7 26.00 29.72 -17.99
C LEU A 7 25.59 29.18 -16.62
N LEU A 8 24.46 29.66 -16.10
CA LEU A 8 23.79 29.03 -14.95
C LEU A 8 23.16 27.72 -15.41
N VAL A 9 23.76 26.59 -15.02
CA VAL A 9 23.13 25.26 -15.13
C VAL A 9 22.16 25.13 -13.96
N GLY A 10 20.86 25.27 -14.23
CA GLY A 10 19.81 25.03 -13.25
C GLY A 10 19.70 23.53 -12.94
N LEU A 11 20.09 23.13 -11.73
CA LEU A 11 19.88 21.77 -11.23
C LEU A 11 18.39 21.59 -10.90
N LEU A 12 17.67 20.89 -11.78
CA LEU A 12 16.28 20.46 -11.55
C LEU A 12 16.27 19.40 -10.43
N LEU A 13 16.01 19.82 -9.19
CA LEU A 13 15.70 18.91 -8.09
C LEU A 13 14.30 18.33 -8.34
N ALA A 14 14.22 17.19 -9.03
CA ALA A 14 13.02 16.36 -9.01
C ALA A 14 12.78 15.94 -7.56
N GLY A 15 11.74 16.50 -6.93
CA GLY A 15 11.33 16.11 -5.58
C GLY A 15 10.97 14.63 -5.53
N PRO A 16 11.07 13.97 -4.36
CA PRO A 16 10.69 12.57 -4.25
C PRO A 16 9.21 12.45 -4.62
N ALA A 17 8.92 11.67 -5.67
CA ALA A 17 7.56 11.28 -5.97
C ALA A 17 6.97 10.64 -4.71
N SER A 18 5.79 11.10 -4.29
CA SER A 18 5.11 10.54 -3.13
C SER A 18 4.98 9.03 -3.33
N ALA A 19 5.65 8.26 -2.48
CA ALA A 19 5.70 6.80 -2.60
C ALA A 19 4.37 6.13 -2.23
N GLN A 20 3.23 6.83 -2.33
CA GLN A 20 1.90 6.31 -2.05
C GLN A 20 1.41 5.52 -3.26
N PRO A 21 0.88 4.30 -3.08
CA PRO A 21 0.35 3.56 -4.22
C PRO A 21 -0.97 4.16 -4.68
N ALA A 22 -1.24 4.03 -5.96
CA ALA A 22 -2.52 4.41 -6.54
C ALA A 22 -3.55 3.28 -6.35
N VAL A 23 -3.96 3.02 -5.10
CA VAL A 23 -5.09 2.10 -4.83
C VAL A 23 -6.36 2.92 -4.63
N ALA A 24 -7.27 2.86 -5.59
CA ALA A 24 -8.54 3.58 -5.52
C ALA A 24 -9.53 2.89 -4.56
N PRO A 25 -10.28 3.64 -3.73
CA PRO A 25 -11.44 3.10 -3.04
C PRO A 25 -12.45 2.48 -4.01
N GLY A 26 -13.18 1.45 -3.57
CA GLY A 26 -14.09 0.66 -4.42
C GLY A 26 -13.41 -0.47 -5.20
N THR A 27 -12.07 -0.51 -5.23
CA THR A 27 -11.33 -1.60 -5.89
C THR A 27 -11.47 -2.91 -5.10
N PRO A 28 -11.78 -4.05 -5.75
CA PRO A 28 -11.69 -5.35 -5.11
C PRO A 28 -10.26 -5.61 -4.63
N TYR A 29 -10.10 -6.06 -3.39
CA TYR A 29 -8.78 -6.16 -2.78
C TYR A 29 -7.83 -7.11 -3.52
N ALA A 30 -8.35 -8.17 -4.15
CA ALA A 30 -7.56 -9.05 -5.00
C ALA A 30 -6.88 -8.30 -6.16
N GLN A 31 -7.60 -7.38 -6.82
CA GLN A 31 -7.05 -6.56 -7.90
C GLN A 31 -6.06 -5.50 -7.37
N ALA A 32 -6.36 -4.90 -6.21
CA ALA A 32 -5.44 -3.98 -5.56
C ALA A 32 -4.11 -4.67 -5.20
N ARG A 33 -4.17 -5.89 -4.67
CA ARG A 33 -3.01 -6.73 -4.35
C ARG A 33 -2.14 -7.00 -5.57
N GLU A 34 -2.74 -7.40 -6.68
CA GLU A 34 -2.01 -7.65 -7.94
C GLU A 34 -1.30 -6.40 -8.46
N SER A 35 -1.94 -5.23 -8.37
CA SER A 35 -1.32 -3.97 -8.75
C SER A 35 -0.16 -3.60 -7.84
N LEU A 36 -0.31 -3.74 -6.52
CA LEU A 36 0.76 -3.50 -5.56
C LEU A 36 1.98 -4.39 -5.84
N LEU A 37 1.77 -5.68 -6.07
CA LEU A 37 2.85 -6.61 -6.43
C LEU A 37 3.55 -6.20 -7.73
N ARG A 38 2.80 -5.83 -8.78
CA ARG A 38 3.37 -5.36 -10.05
C ARG A 38 4.16 -4.05 -9.91
N GLU A 39 3.75 -3.18 -8.99
CA GLU A 39 4.41 -1.90 -8.69
C GLU A 39 5.61 -2.03 -7.73
N GLY A 40 6.01 -3.26 -7.41
CA GLY A 40 7.18 -3.54 -6.58
C GLY A 40 6.93 -3.39 -5.08
N TRP A 41 5.66 -3.32 -4.64
CA TRP A 41 5.34 -3.47 -3.23
C TRP A 41 5.42 -4.93 -2.81
N SER A 42 5.94 -5.15 -1.62
CA SER A 42 6.00 -6.48 -1.01
C SER A 42 5.03 -6.57 0.17
N PRO A 43 4.39 -7.73 0.39
CA PRO A 43 3.69 -8.02 1.63
C PRO A 43 4.60 -7.77 2.83
N LEU A 44 4.13 -7.01 3.81
CA LEU A 44 4.82 -6.84 5.07
C LEU A 44 4.24 -7.81 6.09
N LEU A 45 5.04 -8.81 6.49
CA LEU A 45 4.69 -9.71 7.59
C LEU A 45 4.88 -8.98 8.92
N VAL A 46 3.79 -8.79 9.66
CA VAL A 46 3.79 -8.11 10.95
C VAL A 46 3.86 -9.16 12.07
N PRO A 47 4.81 -9.06 13.03
CA PRO A 47 4.99 -10.07 14.08
C PRO A 47 3.73 -10.37 14.91
N ASP A 48 2.93 -9.35 15.20
CA ASP A 48 1.73 -9.43 16.04
C ASP A 48 0.43 -9.37 15.21
N ALA A 49 0.47 -9.84 13.95
CA ALA A 49 -0.73 -9.95 13.13
C ALA A 49 -1.71 -11.00 13.67
N ASP A 50 -3.01 -10.74 13.49
CA ASP A 50 -4.06 -11.72 13.77
C ASP A 50 -3.87 -12.98 12.92
N ARG A 51 -4.47 -14.08 13.39
CA ARG A 51 -4.58 -15.30 12.57
C ARG A 51 -5.79 -15.17 11.65
N CYS A 52 -5.58 -15.48 10.37
CA CYS A 52 -6.70 -15.60 9.44
C CYS A 52 -7.63 -16.74 9.88
N GLY A 53 -8.93 -16.46 9.96
CA GLY A 53 -9.94 -17.47 10.29
C GLY A 53 -9.98 -18.60 9.26
N ARG A 54 -10.23 -19.83 9.72
CA ARG A 54 -10.38 -20.98 8.81
C ARG A 54 -11.56 -20.72 7.86
N GLY A 55 -11.28 -20.75 6.56
CA GLY A 55 -12.29 -20.53 5.51
C GLY A 55 -12.54 -19.07 5.15
N ASP A 56 -11.85 -18.11 5.78
CA ASP A 56 -12.01 -16.69 5.47
C ASP A 56 -11.23 -16.31 4.19
N ALA A 57 -11.94 -16.25 3.07
CA ALA A 57 -11.37 -15.93 1.77
C ALA A 57 -10.77 -14.50 1.68
N ARG A 58 -11.16 -13.60 2.58
CA ARG A 58 -10.65 -12.23 2.63
C ARG A 58 -9.17 -12.20 2.98
N CYS A 59 -8.71 -13.10 3.86
CA CYS A 59 -7.33 -13.15 4.36
C CYS A 59 -6.56 -14.43 3.99
N ALA A 60 -7.21 -15.47 3.47
CA ALA A 60 -6.54 -16.74 3.16
C ALA A 60 -5.39 -16.57 2.17
N GLY A 61 -4.19 -17.01 2.55
CA GLY A 61 -2.99 -16.93 1.70
C GLY A 61 -2.42 -15.51 1.54
N ARG A 62 -2.74 -14.59 2.47
CA ARG A 62 -2.34 -13.19 2.43
C ARG A 62 -1.42 -12.85 3.62
N PRO A 63 -0.09 -13.05 3.50
CA PRO A 63 0.86 -12.75 4.58
C PRO A 63 0.90 -11.28 4.96
N GLU A 64 0.39 -10.39 4.10
CA GLU A 64 0.20 -8.97 4.38
C GLU A 64 -0.94 -8.67 5.36
N MET A 65 -1.81 -9.65 5.70
CA MET A 65 -2.92 -9.40 6.61
C MET A 65 -2.42 -9.09 8.02
N VAL A 66 -2.89 -7.97 8.57
CA VAL A 66 -2.60 -7.50 9.93
C VAL A 66 -3.72 -7.87 10.87
N ALA A 67 -4.96 -7.56 10.48
CA ALA A 67 -6.15 -7.83 11.26
C ALA A 67 -7.37 -7.95 10.35
N CYS A 68 -8.34 -8.78 10.76
CA CYS A 68 -9.66 -8.85 10.14
C CYS A 68 -10.74 -8.90 11.24
N ALA A 69 -11.66 -7.93 11.21
CA ALA A 69 -12.74 -7.83 12.19
C ALA A 69 -13.87 -8.84 11.91
N GLY A 70 -14.40 -9.42 12.98
CA GLY A 70 -15.59 -10.29 12.97
C GLY A 70 -16.91 -9.59 13.30
N THR A 71 -16.95 -8.25 13.28
CA THR A 71 -18.09 -7.43 13.75
C THR A 71 -19.23 -7.25 12.74
N GLY A 72 -19.28 -8.05 11.67
CA GLY A 72 -20.30 -7.97 10.62
C GLY A 72 -20.01 -6.98 9.48
N ALA A 73 -19.16 -5.97 9.71
CA ALA A 73 -18.70 -5.05 8.65
C ALA A 73 -17.58 -5.65 7.77
N ALA A 74 -17.04 -6.80 8.19
CA ALA A 74 -16.01 -7.53 7.47
C ALA A 74 -14.73 -6.71 7.13
N ASN A 75 -14.34 -5.79 8.02
CA ASN A 75 -13.14 -4.97 7.81
C ASN A 75 -11.86 -5.80 7.86
N CYS A 76 -10.87 -5.48 7.03
CA CYS A 76 -9.51 -6.01 7.14
C CYS A 76 -8.46 -4.90 6.91
N LEU A 77 -7.28 -5.13 7.47
CA LEU A 77 -6.08 -4.31 7.34
C LEU A 77 -4.95 -5.13 6.74
N PHE A 78 -4.30 -4.59 5.72
CA PHE A 78 -3.22 -5.27 5.01
C PHE A 78 -1.98 -4.38 4.88
N ALA A 79 -0.82 -4.84 5.34
CA ALA A 79 0.42 -4.10 5.40
C ALA A 79 1.33 -4.36 4.19
N TRP A 80 1.88 -3.29 3.64
CA TRP A 80 2.76 -3.34 2.48
C TRP A 80 4.00 -2.49 2.71
N GLN A 81 5.08 -2.86 2.03
CA GLN A 81 6.33 -2.11 2.06
C GLN A 81 6.97 -1.97 0.68
N ARG A 82 7.63 -0.84 0.44
CA ARG A 82 8.45 -0.58 -0.75
C ARG A 82 9.50 0.47 -0.42
N GLN A 83 10.78 0.16 -0.61
CA GLN A 83 11.91 1.11 -0.48
C GLN A 83 11.86 1.93 0.84
N GLY A 84 11.63 1.26 1.98
CA GLY A 84 11.54 1.92 3.29
C GLY A 84 10.21 2.63 3.58
N THR A 85 9.30 2.74 2.60
CA THR A 85 7.93 3.22 2.82
C THR A 85 7.04 2.05 3.23
N GLN A 86 6.25 2.22 4.28
CA GLN A 86 5.24 1.27 4.71
C GLN A 86 3.85 1.91 4.70
N ILE A 87 2.86 1.13 4.27
CA ILE A 87 1.47 1.55 4.21
C ILE A 87 0.56 0.44 4.72
N GLU A 88 -0.70 0.80 4.89
CA GLU A 88 -1.78 -0.15 5.07
C GLU A 88 -2.89 0.13 4.08
N VAL A 89 -3.47 -0.94 3.55
CA VAL A 89 -4.71 -0.94 2.77
C VAL A 89 -5.84 -1.38 3.70
N ILE A 90 -6.90 -0.59 3.74
CA ILE A 90 -8.08 -0.84 4.56
C ILE A 90 -9.18 -1.32 3.62
N THR A 91 -9.85 -2.40 4.01
CA THR A 91 -10.97 -2.96 3.25
C THR A 91 -12.20 -3.16 4.13
N ALA A 92 -13.36 -3.26 3.51
CA ALA A 92 -14.61 -3.68 4.13
C ALA A 92 -15.40 -4.64 3.22
N GLY A 93 -16.35 -5.36 3.80
CA GLY A 93 -17.23 -6.28 3.06
C GLY A 93 -16.64 -7.67 2.78
N ASP A 94 -17.50 -8.54 2.27
CA ASP A 94 -17.18 -9.87 1.76
C ASP A 94 -17.92 -10.06 0.42
N PRO A 95 -17.24 -9.96 -0.75
CA PRO A 95 -15.79 -9.89 -0.91
C PRO A 95 -15.19 -8.56 -0.46
N ALA A 96 -13.92 -8.59 -0.04
CA ALA A 96 -13.22 -7.41 0.48
C ALA A 96 -13.01 -6.33 -0.59
N ILE A 97 -13.50 -5.11 -0.32
CA ILE A 97 -13.37 -3.92 -1.15
C ILE A 97 -12.54 -2.86 -0.44
N VAL A 98 -11.59 -2.24 -1.14
CA VAL A 98 -10.75 -1.16 -0.58
C VAL A 98 -11.61 0.05 -0.22
N THR A 99 -11.45 0.53 1.01
CA THR A 99 -12.06 1.78 1.49
C THR A 99 -11.03 2.90 1.62
N GLY A 100 -9.74 2.58 1.70
CA GLY A 100 -8.67 3.58 1.66
C GLY A 100 -7.28 2.98 1.89
N THR A 101 -6.29 3.88 1.90
CA THR A 101 -4.90 3.58 2.27
C THR A 101 -4.38 4.61 3.26
N ARG A 102 -3.40 4.21 4.09
CA ARG A 102 -2.72 5.12 5.01
C ARG A 102 -1.24 4.76 5.17
N PRO A 103 -0.36 5.72 5.51
CA PRO A 103 0.97 5.40 5.99
C PRO A 103 0.90 4.53 7.25
N ARG A 104 1.77 3.52 7.33
CA ARG A 104 1.97 2.72 8.54
C ARG A 104 2.91 3.51 9.47
N ARG A 105 2.49 3.75 10.71
CA ARG A 105 3.27 4.45 11.74
C ARG A 105 3.71 3.49 12.83
#